data_AF-A0A1I8I476-F1
#
_entry.id   AF-A0A1I8I476-F1
#
_cell.length_a   1.000
_cell.length_b   1.000
_cell.length_c   1.000
_cell.angle_alpha   90.00
_cell.angle_beta   90.00
_cell.angle_gamma   90.00
#
_symmetry.space_group_name_H-M   'P 1'
#
loop_
_entity.id
_entity.type
_entity.pdbx_description
1 polymer ?
#
loop_
_entity_poly.entity_id
_entity_poly.type
_entity_poly.pdbx_seq_one_letter_code
_entity_poly.pdbx_strand_id
1 'polypeptide(L)'
;MYRLYRQVPVAGRYLLLCLYLCLWVFALFNYSSRCRYSQPDVFIEDWPADDSRLKSGRCYLRRDSLQLQPIDMQNAPELHHLETALAGPEVPAQMRLRPGGSWAPSNCTPLQHVAVMVAFRNRDFHLRLLLNRLHRMLRRQLIKYTVFVVEQTGPEPFNRGMLMNVGVVEALKLASFDCFIFHDVDMIPEHDRNVYLCDENARHLASAIDEMRYHVMFYNYLGAVLETTDPVFPYSASKPRSYFLFELTVCKAALYPAMFCRGYPIRVSRHMSVAGRYLLLCLYLCLWVFALFNYSSRCRYSEPDVFIEDWPADDSRLKSGRCYLRRDSLQLQPIDMHNAPELHHLETALAGPEVPAQMRLRPGGSWAPSNCTPLQHVAVMVAFRNRDFHLRLLLNRLHRMLRRQLIKYTVFVVEQTGPEPFNRGMLINVGVVEALKLASFDCFIFHDVDMIPEHDRNVYLCDENARHLASAIDEMRYHVMFYNYLGAVLAMSSKNFFRINGFSNVYWGWGNEDDDISARTMEAGMLVSRPPLTLGRYKMVRHPKAVRIEGGYTHFMAWRARHYEDGLNALRKNSYTIVSRQAMPLYTNISVRLSLSRHQMKQEWLSKTDSVWWFLRFYYP
;
A
#
# COMPACT_ATOMS: atom_id res chain seq x y z
N MET A 1 13.32 30.11 -24.66
CA MET A 1 14.13 30.56 -23.50
C MET A 1 15.10 31.69 -23.86
N TYR A 2 16.13 31.47 -24.70
CA TYR A 2 17.12 32.52 -25.02
C TYR A 2 16.53 33.81 -25.63
N ARG A 3 15.50 33.69 -26.49
CA ARG A 3 14.76 34.85 -27.04
C ARG A 3 13.92 35.59 -25.98
N LEU A 4 13.38 34.87 -24.97
CA LEU A 4 12.67 35.43 -23.82
C LEU A 4 13.63 36.14 -22.84
N TYR A 5 14.84 35.59 -22.62
CA TYR A 5 15.86 36.15 -21.75
C TYR A 5 16.29 37.57 -22.14
N ARG A 6 16.33 37.89 -23.44
CA ARG A 6 16.67 39.25 -23.92
C ARG A 6 15.55 40.27 -23.71
N GLN A 7 14.30 39.86 -23.64
CA GLN A 7 13.13 40.76 -23.57
C GLN A 7 12.69 41.13 -22.15
N VAL A 8 13.29 40.54 -21.12
CA VAL A 8 12.92 40.77 -19.71
C VAL A 8 13.92 41.72 -19.03
N PRO A 9 13.47 42.66 -18.17
CA PRO A 9 14.34 43.53 -17.38
C PRO A 9 15.35 42.75 -16.52
N VAL A 10 16.46 43.39 -16.14
CA VAL A 10 17.61 42.76 -15.46
C VAL A 10 17.20 41.88 -14.27
N ALA A 11 16.25 42.30 -13.45
CA ALA A 11 15.73 41.51 -12.32
C ALA A 11 15.04 40.19 -12.74
N GLY A 12 14.35 40.16 -13.87
CA GLY A 12 13.70 38.95 -14.39
C GLY A 12 14.66 38.02 -15.17
N ARG A 13 15.85 38.50 -15.55
CA ARG A 13 16.91 37.67 -16.13
C ARG A 13 17.53 36.72 -15.11
N TYR A 14 17.72 37.18 -13.86
CA TYR A 14 18.15 36.33 -12.76
C TYR A 14 17.10 35.27 -12.42
N LEU A 15 15.81 35.61 -12.49
CA LEU A 15 14.72 34.66 -12.28
C LEU A 15 14.66 33.58 -13.37
N LEU A 16 14.86 33.96 -14.64
CA LEU A 16 14.94 33.02 -15.77
C LEU A 16 16.19 32.13 -15.69
N LEU A 17 17.32 32.67 -15.23
CA LEU A 17 18.55 31.89 -15.01
C LEU A 17 18.39 30.92 -13.83
N CYS A 18 17.77 31.34 -12.73
CA CYS A 18 17.41 30.47 -11.61
C CYS A 18 16.42 29.39 -12.03
N LEU A 19 15.34 29.73 -12.75
CA LEU A 19 14.40 28.76 -13.30
C LEU A 19 15.09 27.77 -14.23
N TYR A 20 15.99 28.24 -15.09
CA TYR A 20 16.77 27.38 -15.98
C TYR A 20 17.69 26.44 -15.20
N LEU A 21 18.46 26.95 -14.23
CA LEU A 21 19.31 26.13 -13.36
C LEU A 21 18.49 25.15 -12.51
N CYS A 22 17.36 25.56 -11.96
CA CYS A 22 16.45 24.69 -11.22
C CYS A 22 15.83 23.61 -12.11
N LEU A 23 15.45 23.92 -13.36
CA LEU A 23 14.94 22.93 -14.33
C LEU A 23 16.06 21.98 -14.80
N TRP A 24 17.29 22.46 -14.94
CA TRP A 24 18.45 21.64 -15.28
C TRP A 24 18.84 20.71 -14.13
N VAL A 25 18.82 21.20 -12.88
CA VAL A 25 19.02 20.40 -11.66
C VAL A 25 17.86 19.43 -11.43
N PHE A 26 16.61 19.83 -11.72
CA PHE A 26 15.46 18.94 -11.73
C PHE A 26 15.61 17.82 -12.76
N ALA A 27 16.10 18.11 -13.97
CA ALA A 27 16.38 17.11 -15.00
C ALA A 27 17.55 16.17 -14.64
N LEU A 28 18.56 16.66 -13.91
CA LEU A 28 19.71 15.89 -13.46
C LEU A 28 19.41 14.93 -12.30
N PHE A 29 18.50 15.30 -11.38
CA PHE A 29 18.34 14.58 -10.10
C PHE A 29 16.97 13.92 -9.89
N ASN A 30 15.99 14.14 -10.77
CA ASN A 30 14.70 13.44 -10.70
C ASN A 30 14.76 12.05 -11.37
N TYR A 31 15.80 11.28 -11.03
CA TYR A 31 16.05 9.91 -11.48
C TYR A 31 15.68 8.90 -10.38
N SER A 32 14.53 9.09 -9.72
CA SER A 32 13.92 8.04 -8.91
C SER A 32 12.51 7.76 -9.42
N SER A 33 12.43 7.06 -10.55
CA SER A 33 11.25 6.29 -10.94
C SER A 33 10.79 5.46 -9.75
N ARG A 34 9.51 5.56 -9.37
CA ARG A 34 8.85 4.48 -8.61
C ARG A 34 8.42 3.32 -9.52
N CYS A 35 8.79 3.37 -10.81
CA CYS A 35 8.61 2.27 -11.73
C CYS A 35 9.62 1.16 -11.42
N ARG A 36 9.09 -0.02 -11.09
CA ARG A 36 9.83 -1.28 -11.10
C ARG A 36 9.59 -1.92 -12.47
N TYR A 37 10.65 -2.40 -13.13
CA TYR A 37 10.47 -3.22 -14.32
C TYR A 37 9.80 -4.53 -13.89
N SER A 38 8.61 -4.82 -14.42
CA SER A 38 8.03 -6.16 -14.31
C SER A 38 8.95 -7.13 -15.05
N GLN A 39 9.53 -8.11 -14.36
CA GLN A 39 10.30 -9.15 -15.05
C GLN A 39 9.31 -10.02 -15.83
N PRO A 40 9.46 -10.19 -17.16
CA PRO A 40 8.60 -11.06 -17.96
C PRO A 40 8.55 -12.50 -17.41
N ASP A 41 9.62 -12.91 -16.73
CA ASP A 41 9.85 -14.22 -16.12
C ASP A 41 8.86 -14.55 -15.00
N VAL A 42 8.15 -13.56 -14.44
CA VAL A 42 7.03 -13.80 -13.50
C VAL A 42 5.90 -14.58 -14.19
N PHE A 43 5.75 -14.44 -15.50
CA PHE A 43 4.74 -15.14 -16.32
C PHE A 43 5.33 -16.24 -17.20
N ILE A 44 6.66 -16.36 -17.26
CA ILE A 44 7.40 -17.26 -18.17
C ILE A 44 8.26 -18.21 -17.32
N GLU A 45 7.84 -19.47 -17.18
CA GLU A 45 8.64 -20.51 -16.50
C GLU A 45 9.59 -21.22 -17.49
N ASP A 46 10.84 -21.46 -17.07
CA ASP A 46 11.78 -22.32 -17.80
C ASP A 46 11.40 -23.80 -17.61
N TRP A 47 11.26 -24.54 -18.71
CA TRP A 47 10.93 -25.96 -18.70
C TRP A 47 12.06 -26.79 -18.06
N PRO A 48 11.84 -27.55 -16.97
CA PRO A 48 12.74 -28.64 -16.61
C PRO A 48 12.49 -29.81 -17.56
N ALA A 49 13.54 -30.54 -17.95
CA ALA A 49 13.49 -31.68 -18.87
C ALA A 49 12.59 -32.86 -18.46
N ASP A 50 11.78 -32.74 -17.41
CA ASP A 50 10.94 -33.81 -16.87
C ASP A 50 9.45 -33.45 -16.91
N ASP A 51 8.67 -34.36 -17.50
CA ASP A 51 7.29 -34.29 -17.99
C ASP A 51 6.22 -34.19 -16.87
N SER A 52 6.66 -34.02 -15.62
CA SER A 52 5.80 -34.13 -14.43
C SER A 52 4.81 -32.97 -14.24
N ARG A 53 5.02 -31.81 -14.89
CA ARG A 53 4.12 -30.62 -14.82
C ARG A 53 2.99 -30.62 -15.87
N LEU A 54 3.03 -31.52 -16.85
CA LEU A 54 1.95 -31.69 -17.84
C LEU A 54 0.63 -32.20 -17.24
N LYS A 55 0.62 -32.53 -15.93
CA LYS A 55 -0.58 -32.94 -15.18
C LYS A 55 -1.53 -31.80 -14.80
N SER A 56 -1.13 -30.52 -14.87
CA SER A 56 -1.97 -29.39 -14.41
C SER A 56 -2.99 -28.90 -15.44
N GLY A 57 -2.79 -29.20 -16.72
CA GLY A 57 -3.64 -28.71 -17.82
C GLY A 57 -3.62 -27.20 -18.05
N ARG A 58 -2.73 -26.41 -17.41
CA ARG A 58 -2.60 -24.95 -17.61
C ARG A 58 -1.71 -24.59 -18.79
N CYS A 59 -1.91 -23.41 -19.37
CA CYS A 59 -1.06 -22.88 -20.44
C CYS A 59 0.25 -22.33 -19.87
N TYR A 60 1.36 -22.72 -20.48
CA TYR A 60 2.70 -22.27 -20.11
C TYR A 60 3.37 -21.57 -21.29
N LEU A 61 3.95 -20.41 -21.02
CA LEU A 61 4.70 -19.62 -22.01
C LEU A 61 6.10 -20.18 -22.17
N ARG A 62 6.42 -20.67 -23.36
CA ARG A 62 7.77 -21.17 -23.67
C ARG A 62 8.67 -19.99 -24.08
N ARG A 63 9.76 -19.76 -23.35
CA ARG A 63 10.65 -18.60 -23.58
C ARG A 63 11.22 -18.56 -25.01
N ASP A 64 11.50 -19.73 -25.58
CA ASP A 64 12.03 -19.97 -26.91
C ASP A 64 10.99 -19.80 -28.04
N SER A 65 9.67 -19.76 -27.72
CA SER A 65 8.64 -19.41 -28.72
C SER A 65 8.33 -17.91 -28.78
N LEU A 66 8.94 -17.09 -27.90
CA LEU A 66 8.72 -15.64 -27.80
C LEU A 66 9.95 -14.89 -28.33
N GLN A 67 9.79 -14.22 -29.47
CA GLN A 67 10.89 -13.57 -30.17
C GLN A 67 10.54 -12.15 -30.62
N LEU A 68 11.58 -11.40 -30.98
CA LEU A 68 11.41 -10.17 -31.72
C LEU A 68 10.93 -10.51 -33.13
N GLN A 69 10.03 -9.69 -33.67
CA GLN A 69 9.47 -9.93 -34.99
C GLN A 69 9.49 -8.61 -35.77
N PRO A 70 10.13 -8.57 -36.95
CA PRO A 70 10.10 -7.40 -37.80
C PRO A 70 8.66 -7.00 -38.15
N ILE A 71 8.37 -5.70 -38.15
CA ILE A 71 7.09 -5.15 -38.56
C ILE A 71 7.32 -4.32 -39.82
N ASP A 72 6.60 -4.64 -40.89
CA ASP A 72 6.52 -3.76 -42.05
C ASP A 72 5.56 -2.61 -41.75
N MET A 73 6.12 -1.45 -41.38
CA MET A 73 5.35 -0.25 -41.05
C MET A 73 4.80 0.46 -42.30
N GLN A 74 5.20 0.05 -43.51
CA GLN A 74 4.81 0.70 -44.76
C GLN A 74 3.61 0.02 -45.41
N ASN A 75 3.40 -1.28 -45.16
CA ASN A 75 2.33 -2.05 -45.77
C ASN A 75 1.43 -2.73 -44.72
N ALA A 76 0.28 -2.11 -44.45
CA ALA A 76 -0.79 -2.77 -43.69
C ALA A 76 -1.63 -3.66 -44.61
N PRO A 77 -1.89 -4.93 -44.26
CA PRO A 77 -2.74 -5.80 -45.06
C PRO A 77 -4.17 -5.25 -45.12
N GLU A 78 -4.85 -5.44 -46.24
CA GLU A 78 -6.27 -5.15 -46.32
C GLU A 78 -7.08 -6.03 -45.37
N LEU A 79 -8.24 -5.53 -44.91
CA LEU A 79 -9.03 -6.21 -43.88
C LEU A 79 -9.46 -7.61 -44.34
N HIS A 80 -9.85 -7.76 -45.60
CA HIS A 80 -10.23 -9.07 -46.16
C HIS A 80 -9.06 -10.08 -46.20
N HIS A 81 -7.86 -9.61 -46.54
CA HIS A 81 -6.66 -10.44 -46.48
C HIS A 81 -6.31 -10.82 -45.04
N LEU A 82 -6.53 -9.90 -44.10
CA LEU A 82 -6.32 -10.15 -42.68
C LEU A 82 -7.27 -11.23 -42.15
N GLU A 83 -8.55 -11.13 -42.49
CA GLU A 83 -9.57 -12.14 -42.15
C GLU A 83 -9.21 -13.50 -42.75
N THR A 84 -8.78 -13.55 -44.01
CA THR A 84 -8.34 -14.79 -44.65
C THR A 84 -7.12 -15.39 -43.94
N ALA A 85 -6.13 -14.57 -43.60
CA ALA A 85 -4.89 -15.02 -42.96
C ALA A 85 -5.03 -15.39 -41.47
N LEU A 86 -6.04 -14.86 -40.76
CA LEU A 86 -6.23 -15.10 -39.32
C LEU A 86 -7.45 -15.99 -39.01
N ALA A 87 -8.46 -15.99 -39.87
CA ALA A 87 -9.75 -16.64 -39.69
C ALA A 87 -10.16 -17.54 -40.88
N GLY A 88 -9.38 -17.59 -41.96
CA GLY A 88 -9.72 -18.34 -43.17
C GLY A 88 -9.69 -19.87 -43.00
N PRO A 89 -10.27 -20.60 -43.97
CA PRO A 89 -10.37 -22.06 -43.94
C PRO A 89 -9.01 -22.78 -43.94
N GLU A 90 -7.97 -22.15 -44.49
CA GLU A 90 -6.59 -22.67 -44.55
C GLU A 90 -5.86 -22.59 -43.19
N VAL A 91 -6.33 -21.74 -42.27
CA VAL A 91 -5.78 -21.66 -40.91
C VAL A 91 -6.28 -22.88 -40.12
N PRO A 92 -5.39 -23.62 -39.40
CA PRO A 92 -5.78 -24.74 -38.56
C PRO A 92 -6.90 -24.34 -37.60
N ALA A 93 -7.92 -25.19 -37.44
CA ALA A 93 -9.13 -24.87 -36.68
C ALA A 93 -8.83 -24.39 -35.25
N GLN A 94 -7.82 -24.96 -34.60
CA GLN A 94 -7.36 -24.55 -33.26
C GLN A 94 -6.70 -23.15 -33.20
N MET A 95 -6.21 -22.63 -34.32
CA MET A 95 -5.55 -21.32 -34.41
C MET A 95 -6.44 -20.23 -35.03
N ARG A 96 -7.62 -20.60 -35.56
CA ARG A 96 -8.55 -19.70 -36.23
C ARG A 96 -9.20 -18.73 -35.24
N LEU A 97 -9.27 -17.45 -35.59
CA LEU A 97 -10.04 -16.48 -34.81
C LEU A 97 -11.53 -16.82 -34.85
N ARG A 98 -12.22 -16.58 -33.73
CA ARG A 98 -13.68 -16.67 -33.63
C ARG A 98 -14.31 -15.34 -34.06
N PRO A 99 -15.58 -15.35 -34.47
CA PRO A 99 -16.34 -14.11 -34.70
C PRO A 99 -16.20 -13.13 -33.52
N GLY A 100 -16.05 -11.85 -33.83
CA GLY A 100 -15.80 -10.81 -32.82
C GLY A 100 -14.32 -10.66 -32.40
N GLY A 101 -13.38 -11.24 -33.13
CA GLY A 101 -11.95 -11.01 -32.90
C GLY A 101 -11.42 -11.66 -31.61
N SER A 102 -12.00 -12.81 -31.21
CA SER A 102 -11.61 -13.53 -30.00
C SER A 102 -10.87 -14.84 -30.32
N TRP A 103 -10.02 -15.27 -29.40
CA TRP A 103 -9.33 -16.57 -29.50
C TRP A 103 -9.02 -17.14 -28.12
N ALA A 104 -8.95 -18.47 -28.04
CA ALA A 104 -8.54 -19.20 -26.85
C ALA A 104 -7.76 -20.47 -27.24
N PRO A 105 -6.72 -20.86 -26.50
CA PRO A 105 -6.04 -22.13 -26.72
C PRO A 105 -6.98 -23.31 -26.43
N SER A 106 -6.88 -24.39 -27.22
CA SER A 106 -7.73 -25.59 -27.08
C SER A 106 -7.06 -26.73 -26.30
N ASN A 107 -5.73 -26.68 -26.15
CA ASN A 107 -4.91 -27.74 -25.58
C ASN A 107 -4.45 -27.45 -24.14
N CYS A 108 -4.81 -26.29 -23.58
CA CYS A 108 -4.45 -25.89 -22.24
C CYS A 108 -5.43 -24.85 -21.68
N THR A 109 -5.44 -24.69 -20.36
CA THR A 109 -6.27 -23.73 -19.63
C THR A 109 -5.51 -22.41 -19.47
N PRO A 110 -5.99 -21.30 -20.05
CA PRO A 110 -5.32 -20.00 -19.98
C PRO A 110 -5.31 -19.42 -18.56
N LEU A 111 -4.30 -18.62 -18.23
CA LEU A 111 -4.16 -18.01 -16.89
C LEU A 111 -5.22 -16.94 -16.59
N GLN A 112 -5.55 -16.11 -17.58
CA GLN A 112 -6.52 -15.02 -17.47
C GLN A 112 -7.33 -14.91 -18.77
N HIS A 113 -8.56 -14.44 -18.65
CA HIS A 113 -9.38 -13.97 -19.76
C HIS A 113 -9.21 -12.45 -19.94
N VAL A 114 -8.60 -12.06 -21.05
CA VAL A 114 -8.14 -10.68 -21.29
C VAL A 114 -9.04 -9.93 -22.27
N ALA A 115 -9.46 -8.73 -21.91
CA ALA A 115 -10.14 -7.80 -22.83
C ALA A 115 -9.18 -6.69 -23.27
N VAL A 116 -8.95 -6.55 -24.58
CA VAL A 116 -8.11 -5.47 -25.12
C VAL A 116 -9.00 -4.37 -25.70
N MET A 117 -8.97 -3.19 -25.08
CA MET A 117 -9.75 -2.00 -25.46
C MET A 117 -8.91 -1.08 -26.35
N VAL A 118 -9.27 -1.00 -27.63
CA VAL A 118 -8.63 -0.13 -28.62
C VAL A 118 -9.51 1.08 -28.87
N ALA A 119 -9.08 2.25 -28.40
CA ALA A 119 -9.78 3.50 -28.70
C ALA A 119 -9.50 3.94 -30.15
N PHE A 120 -10.54 4.21 -30.93
CA PHE A 120 -10.41 4.36 -32.38
C PHE A 120 -11.17 5.57 -32.95
N ARG A 121 -10.54 6.24 -33.92
CA ARG A 121 -11.18 7.18 -34.87
C ARG A 121 -10.26 7.40 -36.07
N ASN A 122 -10.77 7.21 -37.29
CA ASN A 122 -10.12 7.60 -38.56
C ASN A 122 -8.65 7.15 -38.70
N ARG A 123 -8.32 5.92 -38.31
CA ARG A 123 -6.94 5.39 -38.33
C ARG A 123 -6.86 3.95 -38.85
N ASP A 124 -7.64 3.63 -39.89
CA ASP A 124 -7.80 2.28 -40.43
C ASP A 124 -6.49 1.59 -40.81
N PHE A 125 -5.52 2.35 -41.34
CA PHE A 125 -4.19 1.82 -41.63
C PHE A 125 -3.50 1.26 -40.37
N HIS A 126 -3.49 2.04 -39.29
CA HIS A 126 -2.88 1.64 -38.01
C HIS A 126 -3.64 0.48 -37.38
N LEU A 127 -4.97 0.51 -37.44
CA LEU A 127 -5.81 -0.56 -36.91
C LEU A 127 -5.51 -1.90 -37.58
N ARG A 128 -5.41 -1.93 -38.92
CA ARG A 128 -5.10 -3.17 -39.66
C ARG A 128 -3.72 -3.71 -39.31
N LEU A 129 -2.72 -2.84 -39.16
CA LEU A 129 -1.38 -3.24 -38.77
C LEU A 129 -1.35 -3.77 -37.32
N LEU A 130 -2.02 -3.08 -36.40
CA LEU A 130 -2.17 -3.49 -35.01
C LEU A 130 -2.86 -4.84 -34.90
N LEU A 131 -4.03 -5.03 -35.52
CA LEU A 131 -4.79 -6.29 -35.44
C LEU A 131 -3.98 -7.47 -35.99
N ASN A 132 -3.29 -7.29 -37.11
CA ASN A 132 -2.40 -8.32 -37.66
C ASN A 132 -1.32 -8.74 -36.67
N ARG A 133 -0.68 -7.77 -36.02
CA ARG A 133 0.38 -8.03 -35.06
C ARG A 133 -0.17 -8.65 -33.77
N LEU A 134 -1.16 -8.01 -33.19
CA LEU A 134 -1.72 -8.32 -31.88
C LEU A 134 -2.30 -9.74 -31.85
N HIS A 135 -3.12 -10.12 -32.84
CA HIS A 135 -3.68 -11.47 -32.89
C HIS A 135 -2.62 -12.57 -33.01
N ARG A 136 -1.55 -12.34 -33.78
CA ARG A 136 -0.44 -13.30 -33.92
C ARG A 136 0.38 -13.40 -32.64
N MET A 137 0.62 -12.28 -31.97
CA MET A 137 1.37 -12.23 -30.71
C MET A 137 0.59 -12.90 -29.58
N LEU A 138 -0.67 -12.51 -29.35
CA LEU A 138 -1.49 -13.05 -28.26
C LEU A 138 -1.76 -14.56 -28.40
N ARG A 139 -1.88 -15.07 -29.63
CA ARG A 139 -1.95 -16.52 -29.90
C ARG A 139 -0.67 -17.25 -29.52
N ARG A 140 0.49 -16.69 -29.83
CA ARG A 140 1.80 -17.24 -29.42
C ARG A 140 2.01 -17.16 -27.91
N GLN A 141 1.37 -16.19 -27.26
CA GLN A 141 1.33 -16.10 -25.80
C GLN A 141 0.29 -17.04 -25.15
N LEU A 142 -0.48 -17.81 -25.93
CA LEU A 142 -1.51 -18.73 -25.42
C LEU A 142 -2.55 -18.06 -24.48
N ILE A 143 -2.85 -16.79 -24.73
CA ILE A 143 -3.80 -16.01 -23.93
C ILE A 143 -5.21 -16.21 -24.46
N LYS A 144 -6.20 -16.34 -23.58
CA LYS A 144 -7.61 -16.22 -23.96
C LYS A 144 -7.99 -14.75 -23.98
N TYR A 145 -8.35 -14.22 -25.14
CA TYR A 145 -8.59 -12.79 -25.27
C TYR A 145 -9.74 -12.44 -26.22
N THR A 146 -10.26 -11.23 -26.07
CA THR A 146 -11.16 -10.55 -27.03
C THR A 146 -10.67 -9.12 -27.26
N VAL A 147 -10.63 -8.69 -28.53
CA VAL A 147 -10.24 -7.32 -28.90
C VAL A 147 -11.48 -6.48 -29.20
N PHE A 148 -11.63 -5.36 -28.50
CA PHE A 148 -12.72 -4.41 -28.64
C PHE A 148 -12.21 -3.13 -29.27
N VAL A 149 -12.68 -2.81 -30.47
CA VAL A 149 -12.42 -1.51 -31.12
C VAL A 149 -13.58 -0.58 -30.79
N VAL A 150 -13.31 0.47 -30.00
CA VAL A 150 -14.31 1.43 -29.55
C VAL A 150 -14.18 2.72 -30.35
N GLU A 151 -15.07 2.88 -31.33
CA GLU A 151 -15.05 3.99 -32.27
C GLU A 151 -15.78 5.22 -31.75
N GLN A 152 -15.17 6.40 -31.88
CA GLN A 152 -15.86 7.67 -31.68
C GLN A 152 -16.35 8.28 -32.99
N THR A 153 -17.67 8.24 -33.18
CA THR A 153 -18.32 8.92 -34.31
C THR A 153 -18.61 10.39 -34.00
N GLY A 154 -18.91 11.17 -35.04
CA GLY A 154 -19.31 12.58 -34.91
C GLY A 154 -18.15 13.60 -34.89
N PRO A 155 -18.46 14.90 -34.88
CA PRO A 155 -17.48 15.98 -35.05
C PRO A 155 -16.74 16.36 -33.76
N GLU A 156 -17.20 15.89 -32.60
CA GLU A 156 -16.64 16.28 -31.29
C GLU A 156 -15.18 15.86 -31.14
N PRO A 157 -14.37 16.56 -30.31
CA PRO A 157 -12.99 16.19 -30.05
C PRO A 157 -12.83 14.73 -29.59
N PHE A 158 -11.79 14.05 -30.07
CA PHE A 158 -11.53 12.65 -29.72
C PHE A 158 -11.23 12.50 -28.22
N ASN A 159 -12.04 11.71 -27.53
CA ASN A 159 -11.97 11.49 -26.09
C ASN A 159 -11.61 10.02 -25.81
N ARG A 160 -10.31 9.74 -25.86
CA ARG A 160 -9.75 8.40 -25.65
C ARG A 160 -10.20 7.75 -24.33
N GLY A 161 -10.16 8.50 -23.23
CA GLY A 161 -10.51 7.98 -21.91
C GLY A 161 -11.99 7.59 -21.80
N MET A 162 -12.89 8.38 -22.41
CA MET A 162 -14.31 8.03 -22.46
C MET A 162 -14.55 6.76 -23.27
N LEU A 163 -13.88 6.59 -24.42
CA LEU A 163 -14.02 5.38 -25.23
C LEU A 163 -13.52 4.14 -24.49
N MET A 164 -12.40 4.23 -23.79
CA MET A 164 -11.88 3.14 -22.96
C MET A 164 -12.90 2.73 -21.87
N ASN A 165 -13.53 3.70 -21.20
CA ASN A 165 -14.57 3.44 -20.21
C ASN A 165 -15.82 2.80 -20.83
N VAL A 166 -16.29 3.32 -21.97
CA VAL A 166 -17.41 2.74 -22.73
C VAL A 166 -17.09 1.30 -23.13
N GLY A 167 -15.87 1.05 -23.63
CA GLY A 167 -15.40 -0.29 -23.99
C GLY A 167 -15.51 -1.29 -22.85
N VAL A 168 -15.06 -0.92 -21.64
CA VAL A 168 -15.17 -1.77 -20.45
C VAL A 168 -16.64 -2.08 -20.13
N VAL A 169 -17.50 -1.06 -20.12
CA VAL A 169 -18.94 -1.23 -19.84
C VAL A 169 -19.61 -2.14 -20.86
N GLU A 170 -19.30 -2.01 -22.15
CA GLU A 170 -19.88 -2.86 -23.20
C GLU A 170 -19.30 -4.28 -23.18
N ALA A 171 -17.99 -4.44 -22.94
CA ALA A 171 -17.35 -5.76 -22.88
C ALA A 171 -17.92 -6.62 -21.75
N LEU A 172 -18.18 -6.03 -20.59
CA LEU A 172 -18.77 -6.73 -19.43
C LEU A 172 -20.19 -7.26 -19.68
N LYS A 173 -20.90 -6.77 -20.72
CA LYS A 173 -22.20 -7.32 -21.13
C LYS A 173 -22.07 -8.65 -21.89
N LEU A 174 -20.89 -8.94 -22.44
CA LEU A 174 -20.66 -10.10 -23.31
C LEU A 174 -20.03 -11.27 -22.57
N ALA A 175 -19.11 -11.00 -21.64
CA ALA A 175 -18.44 -12.02 -20.84
C ALA A 175 -17.81 -11.41 -19.58
N SER A 176 -17.41 -12.26 -18.63
CA SER A 176 -16.51 -11.87 -17.54
C SER A 176 -15.06 -11.87 -18.02
N PHE A 177 -14.29 -10.86 -17.63
CA PHE A 177 -12.87 -10.73 -17.95
C PHE A 177 -12.07 -10.54 -16.66
N ASP A 178 -10.90 -11.17 -16.59
CA ASP A 178 -9.99 -11.09 -15.45
C ASP A 178 -9.03 -9.89 -15.57
N CYS A 179 -8.77 -9.45 -16.81
CA CYS A 179 -7.78 -8.43 -17.14
C CYS A 179 -8.27 -7.51 -18.26
N PHE A 180 -8.06 -6.21 -18.10
CA PHE A 180 -8.35 -5.19 -19.11
C PHE A 180 -7.06 -4.52 -19.57
N ILE A 181 -6.82 -4.50 -20.88
CA ILE A 181 -5.68 -3.82 -21.50
C ILE A 181 -6.22 -2.68 -22.36
N PHE A 182 -5.91 -1.45 -21.98
CA PHE A 182 -6.20 -0.24 -22.75
C PHE A 182 -5.08 0.01 -23.73
N HIS A 183 -5.41 0.21 -24.99
CA HIS A 183 -4.42 0.21 -26.07
C HIS A 183 -4.70 1.33 -27.08
N ASP A 184 -3.67 2.12 -27.40
CA ASP A 184 -3.73 3.10 -28.47
C ASP A 184 -3.53 2.42 -29.84
N VAL A 185 -4.29 2.81 -30.86
CA VAL A 185 -4.31 2.10 -32.16
C VAL A 185 -2.95 2.12 -32.89
N ASP A 186 -2.08 3.06 -32.57
CA ASP A 186 -0.76 3.29 -33.18
C ASP A 186 0.41 2.65 -32.41
N MET A 187 0.16 1.97 -31.29
CA MET A 187 1.21 1.40 -30.44
C MET A 187 1.46 -0.08 -30.73
N ILE A 188 2.25 -0.40 -31.74
CA ILE A 188 2.34 -1.77 -32.25
C ILE A 188 3.43 -2.58 -31.51
N PRO A 189 3.11 -3.72 -30.86
CA PRO A 189 4.10 -4.45 -30.06
C PRO A 189 5.11 -5.22 -30.92
N GLU A 190 6.40 -4.92 -30.80
CA GLU A 190 7.47 -5.57 -31.58
C GLU A 190 7.93 -6.91 -31.02
N HIS A 191 7.91 -7.09 -29.70
CA HIS A 191 8.47 -8.26 -29.05
C HIS A 191 7.40 -9.09 -28.34
N ASP A 192 7.33 -10.38 -28.65
CA ASP A 192 6.35 -11.29 -28.04
C ASP A 192 6.59 -11.54 -26.53
N ARG A 193 7.71 -11.09 -25.95
CA ARG A 193 7.98 -11.11 -24.50
C ARG A 193 7.29 -9.99 -23.74
N ASN A 194 6.68 -9.03 -24.45
CA ASN A 194 5.76 -8.10 -23.84
C ASN A 194 4.44 -8.83 -23.56
N VAL A 195 4.34 -9.47 -22.39
CA VAL A 195 3.22 -10.36 -22.03
C VAL A 195 1.98 -9.54 -21.65
N TYR A 196 0.87 -9.78 -22.35
CA TYR A 196 -0.41 -9.08 -22.21
C TYR A 196 -1.31 -9.77 -21.16
N LEU A 197 -0.81 -9.85 -19.93
CA LEU A 197 -1.49 -10.40 -18.77
C LEU A 197 -1.37 -9.44 -17.60
N CYS A 198 -2.45 -9.28 -16.84
CA CYS A 198 -2.49 -8.37 -15.70
C CYS A 198 -1.70 -8.88 -14.50
N ASP A 199 -0.93 -7.99 -13.88
CA ASP A 199 -0.26 -8.18 -12.59
C ASP A 199 -1.07 -7.54 -11.43
N GLU A 200 -0.63 -7.73 -10.18
CA GLU A 200 -1.17 -7.05 -8.99
C GLU A 200 -1.05 -5.52 -9.08
N ASN A 201 -0.09 -5.03 -9.88
CA ASN A 201 0.13 -3.61 -10.14
C ASN A 201 -0.14 -3.29 -11.61
N ALA A 202 -0.71 -2.12 -11.90
CA ALA A 202 -0.91 -1.67 -13.27
C ALA A 202 0.44 -1.59 -14.02
N ARG A 203 0.54 -2.27 -15.16
CA ARG A 203 1.74 -2.26 -16.01
C ARG A 203 1.56 -1.30 -17.18
N HIS A 204 2.64 -0.61 -17.53
CA HIS A 204 2.76 0.18 -18.76
C HIS A 204 3.49 -0.68 -19.80
N LEU A 205 2.73 -1.19 -20.77
CA LEU A 205 3.23 -2.16 -21.76
C LEU A 205 3.98 -1.49 -22.92
N ALA A 206 3.84 -0.18 -23.12
CA ALA A 206 4.54 0.60 -24.15
C ALA A 206 5.66 1.47 -23.55
N SER A 207 6.55 0.85 -22.77
CA SER A 207 7.61 1.57 -22.03
C SER A 207 8.73 2.13 -22.91
N ALA A 208 8.90 1.60 -24.13
CA ALA A 208 9.85 2.06 -25.13
C ALA A 208 9.20 2.01 -26.52
N ILE A 209 9.39 3.07 -27.31
CA ILE A 209 8.81 3.23 -28.67
C ILE A 209 9.88 3.66 -29.67
N ASP A 210 9.69 3.31 -30.93
CA ASP A 210 10.61 3.56 -32.05
C ASP A 210 10.81 5.06 -32.33
N GLU A 211 9.76 5.87 -32.22
CA GLU A 211 9.79 7.33 -32.40
C GLU A 211 10.83 7.99 -31.44
N MET A 212 11.04 7.36 -30.28
CA MET A 212 12.01 7.79 -29.26
C MET A 212 13.31 6.99 -29.30
N ARG A 213 13.58 6.24 -30.38
CA ARG A 213 14.70 5.31 -30.54
C ARG A 213 14.82 4.31 -29.39
N TYR A 214 13.67 3.87 -28.87
CA TYR A 214 13.54 2.98 -27.71
C TYR A 214 14.16 3.52 -26.41
N HIS A 215 14.37 4.84 -26.32
CA HIS A 215 14.70 5.50 -25.06
C HIS A 215 13.43 5.87 -24.30
N VAL A 216 13.40 5.54 -23.00
CA VAL A 216 12.29 5.90 -22.12
C VAL A 216 12.22 7.43 -21.99
N MET A 217 11.11 8.04 -22.43
CA MET A 217 10.89 9.49 -22.40
C MET A 217 10.97 10.07 -20.98
N PHE A 218 10.16 9.52 -20.07
CA PHE A 218 10.12 9.90 -18.67
C PHE A 218 9.72 8.71 -17.82
N TYR A 219 10.43 8.53 -16.71
CA TYR A 219 10.17 7.47 -15.73
C TYR A 219 8.78 7.51 -15.06
N ASN A 220 8.01 8.59 -15.23
CA ASN A 220 6.66 8.74 -14.68
C ASN A 220 5.58 8.89 -15.77
N TYR A 221 5.89 8.54 -17.02
CA TYR A 221 4.92 8.59 -18.11
C TYR A 221 3.99 7.35 -18.05
N LEU A 222 2.70 7.57 -17.79
CA LEU A 222 1.64 6.58 -17.89
C LEU A 222 0.71 6.98 -19.07
N GLY A 223 0.74 6.22 -20.16
CA GLY A 223 -0.05 6.44 -21.37
C GLY A 223 0.06 5.25 -22.33
N ALA A 224 -0.46 5.36 -23.55
CA ALA A 224 -0.30 4.38 -24.63
C ALA A 224 -0.93 2.99 -24.43
N VAL A 225 -0.30 2.11 -23.65
CA VAL A 225 -0.81 0.75 -23.41
C VAL A 225 -0.74 0.41 -21.91
N LEU A 226 -1.90 0.25 -21.27
CA LEU A 226 -2.03 0.09 -19.82
C LEU A 226 -2.91 -1.10 -19.48
N GLU A 227 -2.55 -1.85 -18.44
CA GLU A 227 -3.39 -2.94 -17.95
C GLU A 227 -3.95 -2.67 -16.54
N THR A 228 -5.09 -3.27 -16.23
CA THR A 228 -5.73 -3.22 -14.91
C THR A 228 -6.61 -4.44 -14.64
N THR A 229 -6.69 -4.87 -13.38
CA THR A 229 -7.62 -5.89 -12.91
C THR A 229 -8.88 -5.25 -12.31
N ASP A 230 -10.03 -5.85 -12.59
CA ASP A 230 -11.34 -5.63 -11.95
C ASP A 230 -11.79 -4.15 -11.75
N PRO A 231 -12.62 -3.59 -12.65
CA PRO A 231 -13.18 -2.25 -12.48
C PRO A 231 -14.26 -2.30 -11.38
N VAL A 232 -13.86 -2.09 -10.13
CA VAL A 232 -14.82 -1.84 -9.05
C VAL A 232 -15.60 -0.57 -9.43
N PHE A 233 -16.86 -0.73 -9.84
CA PHE A 233 -17.82 0.36 -10.01
C PHE A 233 -18.52 0.62 -8.67
N PRO A 234 -18.08 1.58 -7.84
CA PRO A 234 -18.92 2.05 -6.76
C PRO A 234 -20.03 2.93 -7.37
N TYR A 235 -21.28 2.62 -7.00
CA TYR A 235 -22.52 3.39 -7.18
C TYR A 235 -23.50 2.99 -8.29
N SER A 236 -24.58 2.36 -7.81
CA SER A 236 -25.93 2.41 -8.36
C SER A 236 -26.36 3.86 -8.60
N ALA A 237 -26.82 4.12 -9.83
CA ALA A 237 -27.23 5.42 -10.31
C ALA A 237 -28.65 5.78 -9.87
N SER A 238 -28.80 6.90 -9.15
CA SER A 238 -30.03 7.68 -9.19
C SER A 238 -29.73 9.18 -9.26
N LYS A 239 -29.63 9.61 -10.53
CA LYS A 239 -29.74 10.96 -11.11
C LYS A 239 -28.64 12.02 -10.90
N PRO A 240 -28.44 12.87 -11.94
CA PRO A 240 -27.17 13.51 -12.23
C PRO A 240 -27.21 15.04 -12.01
N ARG A 241 -26.05 15.64 -11.71
CA ARG A 241 -25.64 16.92 -12.30
C ARG A 241 -24.17 17.25 -11.96
N SER A 242 -23.48 17.67 -13.02
CA SER A 242 -22.33 18.59 -13.04
C SER A 242 -20.91 17.99 -13.05
N TYR A 243 -20.43 17.76 -14.27
CA TYR A 243 -19.07 18.00 -14.79
C TYR A 243 -17.86 17.69 -13.87
N PHE A 244 -17.26 16.51 -14.05
CA PHE A 244 -15.87 16.27 -13.65
C PHE A 244 -14.93 16.76 -14.76
N LEU A 245 -14.44 18.00 -14.61
CA LEU A 245 -13.22 18.45 -15.27
C LEU A 245 -12.02 17.82 -14.55
N PHE A 246 -11.23 17.04 -15.28
CA PHE A 246 -9.89 16.65 -14.86
C PHE A 246 -8.98 17.87 -14.95
N GLU A 247 -8.85 18.63 -13.85
CA GLU A 247 -7.68 19.46 -13.64
C GLU A 247 -6.50 18.56 -13.25
N LEU A 248 -5.40 18.66 -14.01
CA LEU A 248 -4.08 18.20 -13.61
C LEU A 248 -3.69 18.89 -12.30
N THR A 249 -4.00 18.24 -11.18
CA THR A 249 -3.57 18.67 -9.86
C THR A 249 -2.16 18.16 -9.63
N VAL A 250 -1.17 18.94 -10.10
CA VAL A 250 0.21 18.82 -9.61
C VAL A 250 0.15 18.96 -8.09
N CYS A 251 0.77 17.99 -7.39
CA CYS A 251 0.86 17.86 -5.94
C CYS A 251 0.80 19.17 -5.14
N LYS A 252 -0.37 19.48 -4.58
CA LYS A 252 -0.54 20.40 -3.44
C LYS A 252 -0.30 19.72 -2.07
N ALA A 253 0.39 18.58 -2.06
CA ALA A 253 0.50 17.72 -0.87
C ALA A 253 1.68 18.04 0.07
N ALA A 254 2.56 18.99 -0.26
CA ALA A 254 3.77 19.25 0.52
C ALA A 254 3.65 20.37 1.57
N LEU A 255 2.49 21.02 1.73
CA LEU A 255 2.36 22.19 2.62
C LEU A 255 1.01 22.28 3.36
N TYR A 256 0.40 21.19 3.80
CA TYR A 256 -0.63 21.27 4.84
C TYR A 256 -0.67 19.99 5.69
N PRO A 257 -0.52 20.07 7.03
CA PRO A 257 -0.92 18.97 7.90
C PRO A 257 -2.43 18.77 7.75
N ALA A 258 -2.86 17.51 7.62
CA ALA A 258 -4.24 17.12 7.42
C ALA A 258 -5.14 17.54 8.60
N MET A 259 -5.68 18.76 8.55
CA MET A 259 -6.85 19.19 9.31
C MET A 259 -7.42 20.47 8.67
N PHE A 260 -8.31 20.34 7.68
CA PHE A 260 -9.36 21.32 7.33
C PHE A 260 -10.17 20.75 6.16
N CYS A 261 -11.11 19.85 6.46
CA CYS A 261 -12.26 19.57 5.58
C CYS A 261 -13.55 19.66 6.40
N ARG A 262 -13.70 20.73 7.18
CA ARG A 262 -14.97 21.46 7.21
C ARG A 262 -14.85 22.53 6.14
N GLY A 263 -15.86 22.67 5.30
CA GLY A 263 -15.93 23.61 4.19
C GLY A 263 -15.87 25.08 4.64
N TYR A 264 -14.73 25.51 5.16
CA TYR A 264 -14.26 26.87 5.03
C TYR A 264 -13.38 26.89 3.79
N PRO A 265 -13.82 27.49 2.68
CA PRO A 265 -12.88 27.81 1.63
C PRO A 265 -11.81 28.68 2.29
N ILE A 266 -10.57 28.19 2.35
CA ILE A 266 -9.43 29.08 2.53
C ILE A 266 -9.44 29.93 1.26
N ARG A 267 -10.18 31.04 1.31
CA ARG A 267 -9.91 32.19 0.48
C ARG A 267 -8.49 32.58 0.86
N VAL A 268 -7.51 32.08 0.10
CA VAL A 268 -6.26 32.83 -0.07
C VAL A 268 -6.76 34.19 -0.53
N SER A 269 -6.69 35.14 0.39
CA SER A 269 -7.26 36.46 0.21
C SER A 269 -6.87 36.96 -1.18
N ARG A 270 -7.85 37.42 -1.97
CA ARG A 270 -7.58 38.15 -3.22
C ARG A 270 -6.69 39.40 -2.99
N HIS A 271 -6.30 39.69 -1.75
CA HIS A 271 -5.39 40.75 -1.33
C HIS A 271 -3.97 40.28 -0.96
N MET A 272 -3.53 39.08 -1.35
CA MET A 272 -2.11 38.76 -1.21
C MET A 272 -1.29 39.54 -2.24
N SER A 273 -0.45 40.45 -1.76
CA SER A 273 0.39 41.29 -2.62
C SER A 273 1.25 40.41 -3.54
N VAL A 274 1.66 40.96 -4.68
CA VAL A 274 2.59 40.30 -5.60
C VAL A 274 3.87 39.87 -4.85
N ALA A 275 4.36 40.71 -3.93
CA ALA A 275 5.48 40.39 -3.04
C ALA A 275 5.19 39.18 -2.13
N GLY A 276 3.98 39.07 -1.55
CA GLY A 276 3.60 37.93 -0.73
C GLY A 276 3.56 36.61 -1.50
N ARG A 277 3.14 36.64 -2.78
CA ARG A 277 3.18 35.46 -3.67
C ARG A 277 4.62 35.04 -4.00
N TYR A 278 5.51 35.99 -4.27
CA TYR A 278 6.92 35.69 -4.46
C TYR A 278 7.60 35.18 -3.20
N LEU A 279 7.26 35.71 -2.02
CA LEU A 279 7.79 35.22 -0.74
C LEU A 279 7.38 33.77 -0.49
N LEU A 280 6.12 33.40 -0.71
CA LEU A 280 5.66 32.01 -0.58
C LEU A 280 6.33 31.08 -1.60
N LEU A 281 6.53 31.53 -2.84
CA LEU A 281 7.25 30.75 -3.84
C LEU A 281 8.71 30.54 -3.44
N CYS A 282 9.39 31.59 -2.96
CA CYS A 282 10.77 31.48 -2.45
C CYS A 282 10.83 30.52 -1.26
N LEU A 283 9.91 30.63 -0.29
CA LEU A 283 9.85 29.74 0.86
C LEU A 283 9.60 28.28 0.44
N TYR A 284 8.68 28.05 -0.52
CA TYR A 284 8.45 26.73 -1.10
C TYR A 284 9.71 26.17 -1.77
N LEU A 285 10.40 26.96 -2.60
CA LEU A 285 11.64 26.55 -3.25
C LEU A 285 12.75 26.27 -2.24
N CYS A 286 12.89 27.08 -1.19
CA CYS A 286 13.85 26.83 -0.10
C CYS A 286 13.56 25.53 0.65
N LEU A 287 12.29 25.26 0.98
CA LEU A 287 11.89 24.00 1.61
C LEU A 287 12.12 22.80 0.67
N TRP A 288 11.88 22.97 -0.63
CA TRP A 288 12.11 21.92 -1.62
C TRP A 288 13.59 21.60 -1.79
N VAL A 289 14.44 22.63 -1.89
CA VAL A 289 15.91 22.50 -1.89
C VAL A 289 16.40 21.87 -0.59
N PHE A 290 15.86 22.31 0.56
CA PHE A 290 16.18 21.71 1.86
C PHE A 290 15.87 20.20 1.88
N ALA A 291 14.69 19.80 1.42
CA ALA A 291 14.29 18.39 1.36
C ALA A 291 15.19 17.58 0.42
N LEU A 292 15.61 18.13 -0.73
CA LEU A 292 16.53 17.45 -1.64
C LEU A 292 17.90 17.17 -1.01
N PHE A 293 18.48 18.14 -0.31
CA PHE A 293 19.80 18.01 0.31
C PHE A 293 19.79 17.26 1.65
N ASN A 294 18.62 17.18 2.31
CA ASN A 294 18.46 16.45 3.56
C ASN A 294 17.82 15.07 3.38
N TYR A 295 17.55 14.65 2.13
CA TYR A 295 16.92 13.36 1.83
C TYR A 295 17.75 12.20 2.39
N SER A 296 17.28 11.64 3.50
CA SER A 296 17.84 10.49 4.18
C SER A 296 16.69 9.58 4.57
N SER A 297 16.25 8.77 3.60
CA SER A 297 15.22 7.76 3.86
C SER A 297 15.77 6.70 4.82
N ARG A 298 15.56 6.89 6.13
CA ARG A 298 15.76 5.85 7.16
C ARG A 298 14.63 4.82 7.18
N CYS A 299 13.89 4.71 6.07
CA CYS A 299 12.82 3.75 5.88
C CYS A 299 13.34 2.60 5.02
N ARG A 300 13.11 1.37 5.46
CA ARG A 300 13.34 0.15 4.68
C ARG A 300 12.03 -0.58 4.46
N TYR A 301 11.92 -1.28 3.35
CA TYR A 301 10.82 -2.23 3.16
C TYR A 301 11.18 -3.55 3.83
N SER A 302 10.29 -4.07 4.68
CA SER A 302 10.31 -5.46 5.13
C SER A 302 9.45 -6.26 4.17
N GLU A 303 10.06 -6.78 3.10
CA GLU A 303 9.37 -7.75 2.26
C GLU A 303 8.98 -8.97 3.13
N PRO A 304 7.73 -9.47 3.00
CA PRO A 304 7.27 -10.60 3.79
C PRO A 304 8.14 -11.83 3.62
N ASP A 305 8.81 -11.96 2.47
CA ASP A 305 9.65 -13.08 2.07
C ASP A 305 10.85 -13.30 3.03
N VAL A 306 11.20 -12.29 3.82
CA VAL A 306 12.16 -12.42 4.95
C VAL A 306 11.62 -13.37 6.04
N PHE A 307 10.30 -13.49 6.16
CA PHE A 307 9.58 -14.35 7.11
C PHE A 307 8.79 -15.48 6.43
N ILE A 308 8.54 -15.37 5.12
CA ILE A 308 7.77 -16.30 4.29
C ILE A 308 8.73 -16.96 3.31
N GLU A 309 9.14 -18.19 3.57
CA GLU A 309 9.95 -18.97 2.62
C GLU A 309 9.04 -19.76 1.67
N ASP A 310 9.39 -19.80 0.38
CA ASP A 310 8.75 -20.70 -0.58
C ASP A 310 9.08 -22.15 -0.21
N TRP A 311 8.07 -23.04 -0.29
CA TRP A 311 8.21 -24.46 0.09
C TRP A 311 9.29 -25.14 -0.78
N PRO A 312 10.37 -25.71 -0.23
CA PRO A 312 11.29 -26.52 -1.04
C PRO A 312 10.58 -27.79 -1.49
N ALA A 313 10.88 -28.28 -2.69
CA ALA A 313 10.39 -29.56 -3.21
C ALA A 313 10.87 -30.81 -2.40
N ASP A 314 11.60 -30.59 -1.31
CA ASP A 314 12.28 -31.59 -0.49
C ASP A 314 11.88 -31.44 1.00
N ASP A 315 11.46 -32.55 1.59
CA ASP A 315 11.01 -32.78 2.98
C ASP A 315 12.13 -32.57 4.04
N SER A 316 13.37 -32.30 3.63
CA SER A 316 14.54 -32.20 4.51
C SER A 316 14.45 -31.09 5.56
N ARG A 317 13.64 -30.04 5.36
CA ARG A 317 13.44 -28.95 6.33
C ARG A 317 12.38 -29.23 7.41
N LEU A 318 11.54 -30.25 7.25
CA LEU A 318 10.66 -30.75 8.32
C LEU A 318 11.45 -31.29 9.52
N LYS A 319 12.78 -31.47 9.38
CA LYS A 319 13.71 -31.81 10.45
C LYS A 319 13.98 -30.68 11.46
N SER A 320 13.74 -29.40 11.12
CA SER A 320 14.03 -28.28 12.04
C SER A 320 12.97 -28.08 13.13
N GLY A 321 11.75 -28.59 12.90
CA GLY A 321 10.61 -28.41 13.80
C GLY A 321 10.10 -26.98 13.93
N ARG A 322 10.58 -26.00 13.14
CA ARG A 322 10.08 -24.60 13.18
C ARG A 322 8.82 -24.39 12.35
N CYS A 323 8.04 -23.35 12.68
CA CYS A 323 6.87 -22.97 11.90
C CYS A 323 7.28 -22.20 10.64
N TYR A 324 6.71 -22.61 9.50
CA TYR A 324 6.93 -21.98 8.21
C TYR A 324 5.61 -21.45 7.66
N LEU A 325 5.60 -20.19 7.24
CA LEU A 325 4.45 -19.50 6.66
C LEU A 325 4.26 -19.97 5.20
N ARG A 326 3.10 -20.56 4.88
CA ARG A 326 2.79 -20.89 3.48
C ARG A 326 2.19 -19.69 2.79
N ARG A 327 2.83 -19.22 1.72
CA ARG A 327 2.38 -18.10 0.89
C ARG A 327 0.94 -18.26 0.38
N ASP A 328 0.57 -19.48 0.01
CA ASP A 328 -0.76 -19.82 -0.53
C ASP A 328 -1.87 -19.77 0.53
N SER A 329 -1.51 -19.90 1.82
CA SER A 329 -2.47 -19.82 2.92
C SER A 329 -2.77 -18.38 3.37
N LEU A 330 -2.02 -17.40 2.83
CA LEU A 330 -2.08 -16.00 3.21
C LEU A 330 -2.58 -15.16 2.03
N GLN A 331 -3.81 -14.69 2.14
CA GLN A 331 -4.50 -13.95 1.08
C GLN A 331 -5.09 -12.63 1.61
N LEU A 332 -5.54 -11.80 0.68
CA LEU A 332 -6.41 -10.66 0.97
C LEU A 332 -7.75 -11.19 1.49
N GLN A 333 -8.28 -10.59 2.56
CA GLN A 333 -9.56 -11.01 3.14
C GLN A 333 -10.58 -9.89 2.99
N PRO A 334 -11.83 -10.18 2.55
CA PRO A 334 -12.90 -9.21 2.63
C PRO A 334 -13.21 -8.90 4.11
N ILE A 335 -13.37 -7.63 4.43
CA ILE A 335 -13.68 -7.16 5.78
C ILE A 335 -15.02 -6.45 5.75
N ASP A 336 -15.98 -6.97 6.52
CA ASP A 336 -17.21 -6.24 6.84
C ASP A 336 -16.92 -5.26 7.97
N MET A 337 -16.97 -3.95 7.64
CA MET A 337 -16.72 -2.86 8.58
C MET A 337 -17.99 -2.37 9.28
N HIS A 338 -19.16 -2.86 8.86
CA HIS A 338 -20.46 -2.37 9.30
C HIS A 338 -21.09 -3.29 10.34
N ASN A 339 -20.81 -4.59 10.27
CA ASN A 339 -21.41 -5.59 11.16
C ASN A 339 -20.35 -6.26 12.03
N ALA A 340 -20.19 -5.75 13.26
CA ALA A 340 -19.40 -6.44 14.27
C ALA A 340 -20.19 -7.65 14.82
N PRO A 341 -19.65 -8.88 14.73
CA PRO A 341 -20.30 -10.03 15.33
C PRO A 341 -20.44 -9.85 16.84
N GLU A 342 -21.46 -10.44 17.45
CA GLU A 342 -21.61 -10.45 18.90
C GLU A 342 -20.45 -11.21 19.57
N LEU A 343 -20.07 -10.77 20.77
CA LEU A 343 -18.91 -11.33 21.47
C LEU A 343 -19.09 -12.84 21.73
N HIS A 344 -20.26 -13.26 22.19
CA HIS A 344 -20.56 -14.67 22.45
C HIS A 344 -20.44 -15.54 21.19
N HIS A 345 -20.89 -15.05 20.03
CA HIS A 345 -20.72 -15.77 18.76
C HIS A 345 -19.24 -15.92 18.36
N LEU A 346 -18.42 -14.90 18.63
CA LEU A 346 -16.97 -15.00 18.41
C LEU A 346 -16.33 -16.01 19.37
N GLU A 347 -16.74 -16.02 20.64
CA GLU A 347 -16.24 -16.97 21.64
C GLU A 347 -16.54 -18.41 21.23
N THR A 348 -17.78 -18.70 20.83
CA THR A 348 -18.16 -20.02 20.33
C THR A 348 -17.36 -20.41 19.08
N ALA A 349 -17.21 -19.49 18.11
CA ALA A 349 -16.53 -19.76 16.85
C ALA A 349 -14.99 -19.88 16.95
N LEU A 350 -14.37 -19.34 18.00
CA LEU A 350 -12.91 -19.26 18.14
C LEU A 350 -12.35 -20.06 19.33
N ALA A 351 -13.12 -20.15 20.41
CA ALA A 351 -12.74 -20.78 21.68
C ALA A 351 -13.69 -21.92 22.12
N GLY A 352 -14.83 -22.09 21.43
CA GLY A 352 -15.84 -23.09 21.78
C GLY A 352 -15.37 -24.54 21.67
N PRO A 353 -16.08 -25.48 22.32
CA PRO A 353 -15.72 -26.90 22.34
C PRO A 353 -15.81 -27.58 20.96
N GLU A 354 -16.54 -26.99 20.02
CA GLU A 354 -16.66 -27.49 18.64
C GLU A 354 -15.43 -27.15 17.78
N VAL A 355 -14.66 -26.12 18.15
CA VAL A 355 -13.45 -25.73 17.42
C VAL A 355 -12.39 -26.82 17.63
N PRO A 356 -11.71 -27.34 16.59
CA PRO A 356 -10.68 -28.36 16.76
C PRO A 356 -9.62 -27.93 17.78
N ALA A 357 -9.21 -28.83 18.66
CA ALA A 357 -8.37 -28.51 19.82
C ALA A 357 -7.07 -27.77 19.45
N GLN A 358 -6.48 -28.08 18.30
CA GLN A 358 -5.30 -27.43 17.74
C GLN A 358 -5.53 -25.99 17.25
N MET A 359 -6.77 -25.63 16.91
CA MET A 359 -7.16 -24.28 16.44
C MET A 359 -7.88 -23.44 17.51
N ARG A 360 -8.27 -24.08 18.63
CA ARG A 360 -9.04 -23.46 19.72
C ARG A 360 -8.18 -22.48 20.50
N LEU A 361 -8.72 -21.28 20.75
CA LEU A 361 -8.08 -20.31 21.63
C LEU A 361 -8.10 -20.81 23.08
N ARG A 362 -7.00 -20.54 23.80
CA ARG A 362 -6.93 -20.73 25.26
C ARG A 362 -7.45 -19.47 25.96
N PRO A 363 -7.99 -19.60 27.18
CA PRO A 363 -8.37 -18.44 28.00
C PRO A 363 -7.26 -17.38 28.05
N GLY A 364 -7.66 -16.11 28.05
CA GLY A 364 -6.77 -14.96 27.89
C GLY A 364 -6.50 -14.58 26.44
N GLY A 365 -7.17 -15.20 25.46
CA GLY A 365 -7.01 -14.90 24.04
C GLY A 365 -5.66 -15.33 23.47
N SER A 366 -5.16 -16.47 23.94
CA SER A 366 -3.85 -16.97 23.54
C SER A 366 -3.95 -18.19 22.63
N TRP A 367 -2.99 -18.31 21.71
CA TRP A 367 -2.90 -19.46 20.83
C TRP A 367 -1.45 -19.72 20.41
N ALA A 368 -1.15 -20.99 20.14
CA ALA A 368 0.12 -21.42 19.58
C ALA A 368 -0.10 -22.64 18.66
N PRO A 369 0.65 -22.77 17.56
CA PRO A 369 0.63 -23.99 16.76
C PRO A 369 1.14 -25.19 17.57
N SER A 370 0.54 -26.36 17.36
CA SER A 370 0.86 -27.59 18.08
C SER A 370 1.86 -28.50 17.35
N ASN A 371 2.07 -28.26 16.05
CA ASN A 371 2.84 -29.11 15.15
C ASN A 371 4.20 -28.51 14.74
N CYS A 372 4.53 -27.31 15.23
CA CYS A 372 5.77 -26.64 14.91
C CYS A 372 6.13 -25.62 16.01
N THR A 373 7.39 -25.20 16.02
CA THR A 373 7.95 -24.22 16.96
C THR A 373 7.84 -22.82 16.35
N PRO A 374 7.08 -21.90 16.96
CA PRO A 374 6.92 -20.52 16.48
C PRO A 374 8.26 -19.76 16.48
N LEU A 375 8.42 -18.81 15.55
CA LEU A 375 9.62 -17.96 15.47
C LEU A 375 9.76 -16.99 16.65
N GLN A 376 8.64 -16.42 17.11
CA GLN A 376 8.59 -15.45 18.20
C GLN A 376 7.33 -15.67 19.04
N HIS A 377 7.43 -15.37 20.33
CA HIS A 377 6.28 -15.21 21.21
C HIS A 377 5.84 -13.75 21.22
N VAL A 378 4.63 -13.50 20.72
CA VAL A 378 4.12 -12.15 20.43
C VAL A 378 3.05 -11.73 21.45
N ALA A 379 3.17 -10.53 22.01
CA ALA A 379 2.08 -9.91 22.76
C ALA A 379 1.48 -8.75 21.96
N VAL A 380 0.17 -8.82 21.72
CA VAL A 380 -0.57 -7.74 21.05
C VAL A 380 -1.21 -6.84 22.10
N MET A 381 -0.73 -5.62 22.21
CA MET A 381 -1.19 -4.59 23.14
C MET A 381 -2.22 -3.69 22.45
N VAL A 382 -3.47 -3.78 22.87
CA VAL A 382 -4.57 -2.94 22.38
C VAL A 382 -4.93 -1.93 23.47
N ALA A 383 -4.58 -0.66 23.26
CA ALA A 383 -5.01 0.42 24.14
C ALA A 383 -6.50 0.69 23.92
N PHE A 384 -7.30 0.70 24.99
CA PHE A 384 -8.74 0.62 24.87
C PHE A 384 -9.50 1.53 25.85
N ARG A 385 -10.62 2.09 25.38
CA ARG A 385 -11.69 2.67 26.20
C ARG A 385 -12.97 2.85 25.38
N ASN A 386 -14.09 2.28 25.82
CA ASN A 386 -15.43 2.51 25.24
C ASN A 386 -15.51 2.28 23.71
N ARG A 387 -14.86 1.23 23.19
CA ARG A 387 -14.83 0.90 21.74
C ARG A 387 -15.18 -0.56 21.43
N ASP A 388 -16.14 -1.12 22.15
CA ASP A 388 -16.56 -2.52 22.03
C ASP A 388 -16.79 -2.98 20.57
N PHE A 389 -17.56 -2.21 19.79
CA PHE A 389 -17.81 -2.53 18.38
C PHE A 389 -16.51 -2.70 17.57
N HIS A 390 -15.52 -1.83 17.81
CA HIS A 390 -14.24 -1.87 17.09
C HIS A 390 -13.40 -3.06 17.57
N LEU A 391 -13.41 -3.33 18.88
CA LEU A 391 -12.71 -4.47 19.47
C LEU A 391 -13.23 -5.79 18.90
N ARG A 392 -14.55 -5.96 18.75
CA ARG A 392 -15.14 -7.17 18.16
C ARG A 392 -14.74 -7.38 16.70
N LEU A 393 -14.70 -6.32 15.89
CA LEU A 393 -14.17 -6.38 14.53
C LEU A 393 -12.69 -6.80 14.52
N LEU A 394 -11.88 -6.17 15.38
CA LEU A 394 -10.46 -6.45 15.50
C LEU A 394 -10.20 -7.90 15.93
N LEU A 395 -10.82 -8.37 17.00
CA LEU A 395 -10.63 -9.74 17.52
C LEU A 395 -11.02 -10.79 16.47
N ASN A 396 -12.14 -10.58 15.77
CA ASN A 396 -12.57 -11.46 14.69
C ASN A 396 -11.50 -11.60 13.60
N ARG A 397 -10.96 -10.45 13.15
CA ARG A 397 -9.93 -10.43 12.11
C ARG A 397 -8.60 -11.00 12.60
N LEU A 398 -8.13 -10.53 13.75
CA LEU A 398 -6.80 -10.76 14.29
C LEU A 398 -6.60 -12.22 14.64
N HIS A 399 -7.52 -12.87 15.37
CA HIS A 399 -7.35 -14.28 15.74
C HIS A 399 -7.30 -15.21 14.52
N ARG A 400 -8.09 -14.93 13.49
CA ARG A 400 -8.08 -15.71 12.25
C ARG A 400 -6.75 -15.53 11.50
N MET A 401 -6.30 -14.29 11.37
CA MET A 401 -5.04 -13.96 10.70
C MET A 401 -3.83 -14.56 11.42
N LEU A 402 -3.68 -14.32 12.73
CA LEU A 402 -2.50 -14.74 13.50
C LEU A 402 -2.37 -16.28 13.57
N ARG A 403 -3.50 -17.00 13.57
CA ARG A 403 -3.51 -18.47 13.47
C ARG A 403 -3.01 -18.96 12.11
N ARG A 404 -3.43 -18.32 11.00
CA ARG A 404 -2.88 -18.63 9.66
C ARG A 404 -1.40 -18.29 9.56
N GLN A 405 -0.96 -17.26 10.29
CA GLN A 405 0.44 -16.90 10.40
C GLN A 405 1.24 -17.84 11.33
N LEU A 406 0.63 -18.85 11.95
CA LEU A 406 1.29 -19.81 12.85
C LEU A 406 2.11 -19.12 13.97
N ILE A 407 1.64 -17.97 14.44
CA ILE A 407 2.32 -17.19 15.49
C ILE A 407 1.84 -17.67 16.86
N LYS A 408 2.75 -17.79 17.83
CA LYS A 408 2.37 -17.91 19.24
C LYS A 408 2.10 -16.52 19.77
N TYR A 409 0.86 -16.25 20.17
CA TYR A 409 0.47 -14.91 20.62
C TYR A 409 -0.50 -14.91 21.80
N THR A 410 -0.56 -13.76 22.46
CA THR A 410 -1.59 -13.40 23.45
C THR A 410 -2.09 -11.98 23.17
N VAL A 411 -3.41 -11.78 23.18
CA VAL A 411 -4.03 -10.45 23.00
C VAL A 411 -4.32 -9.82 24.37
N PHE A 412 -3.79 -8.63 24.60
CA PHE A 412 -3.98 -7.83 25.80
C PHE A 412 -4.79 -6.58 25.48
N VAL A 413 -5.98 -6.45 26.07
CA VAL A 413 -6.80 -5.24 25.99
C VAL A 413 -6.59 -4.46 27.27
N VAL A 414 -5.86 -3.34 27.15
CA VAL A 414 -5.51 -2.48 28.28
C VAL A 414 -6.50 -1.33 28.34
N GLU A 415 -7.44 -1.43 29.27
CA GLU A 415 -8.59 -0.56 29.36
C GLU A 415 -8.36 0.59 30.35
N GLN A 416 -8.47 1.83 29.87
CA GLN A 416 -8.43 3.00 30.73
C GLN A 416 -9.79 3.25 31.37
N THR A 417 -9.85 3.09 32.69
CA THR A 417 -10.98 3.52 33.52
C THR A 417 -10.79 4.95 34.00
N GLY A 418 -11.88 5.63 34.34
CA GLY A 418 -11.85 7.00 34.88
C GLY A 418 -12.09 8.10 33.84
N PRO A 419 -12.29 9.35 34.31
CA PRO A 419 -12.67 10.49 33.47
C PRO A 419 -11.49 11.18 32.78
N GLU A 420 -10.24 10.84 33.11
CA GLU A 420 -9.05 11.50 32.57
C GLU A 420 -8.98 11.37 31.04
N PRO A 421 -8.30 12.29 30.33
CA PRO A 421 -8.07 12.12 28.89
C PRO A 421 -7.41 10.77 28.57
N PHE A 422 -7.69 10.23 27.38
CA PHE A 422 -7.12 8.94 26.98
C PHE A 422 -5.60 9.05 26.81
N ASN A 423 -4.84 8.13 27.40
CA ASN A 423 -3.37 8.13 27.32
C ASN A 423 -2.87 6.81 26.74
N ARG A 424 -2.80 6.78 25.41
CA ARG A 424 -2.42 5.60 24.64
C ARG A 424 -1.02 5.08 25.00
N GLY A 425 -0.03 5.97 25.06
CA GLY A 425 1.36 5.61 25.36
C GLY A 425 1.52 4.98 26.74
N MET A 426 0.91 5.59 27.76
CA MET A 426 0.95 5.06 29.12
C MET A 426 0.21 3.71 29.25
N LEU A 427 -0.94 3.53 28.57
CA LEU A 427 -1.65 2.24 28.55
C LEU A 427 -0.79 1.14 27.94
N ILE A 428 -0.09 1.43 26.83
CA ILE A 428 0.82 0.45 26.23
C ILE A 428 1.94 0.07 27.20
N ASN A 429 2.57 1.05 27.85
CA ASN A 429 3.62 0.77 28.84
C ASN A 429 3.10 -0.09 29.99
N VAL A 430 1.92 0.23 30.53
CA VAL A 430 1.26 -0.57 31.58
C VAL A 430 0.97 -1.98 31.07
N GLY A 431 0.42 -2.11 29.86
CA GLY A 431 0.17 -3.39 29.20
C GLY A 431 1.41 -4.27 29.12
N VAL A 432 2.55 -3.71 28.71
CA VAL A 432 3.82 -4.43 28.64
C VAL A 432 4.30 -4.88 30.01
N VAL A 433 4.30 -3.99 31.00
CA VAL A 433 4.71 -4.31 32.38
C VAL A 433 3.83 -5.41 32.98
N GLU A 434 2.53 -5.40 32.69
CA GLU A 434 1.58 -6.37 33.20
C GLU A 434 1.63 -7.70 32.46
N ALA A 435 1.78 -7.68 31.13
CA ALA A 435 1.93 -8.89 30.32
C ALA A 435 3.18 -9.68 30.71
N LEU A 436 4.30 -9.00 31.00
CA LEU A 436 5.54 -9.64 31.41
C LEU A 436 5.47 -10.35 32.77
N LYS A 437 4.44 -10.09 33.58
CA LYS A 437 4.16 -10.86 34.80
C LYS A 437 3.54 -12.22 34.51
N LEU A 438 2.98 -12.41 33.32
CA LEU A 438 2.31 -13.65 32.90
C LEU A 438 3.23 -14.54 32.08
N ALA A 439 4.04 -13.96 31.18
CA ALA A 439 4.98 -14.70 30.34
C ALA A 439 6.09 -13.78 29.80
N SER A 440 7.17 -14.37 29.32
CA SER A 440 8.16 -13.66 28.49
C SER A 440 7.66 -13.51 27.06
N PHE A 441 7.96 -12.38 26.43
CA PHE A 441 7.61 -12.10 25.04
C PHE A 441 8.84 -11.58 24.28
N ASP A 442 9.01 -12.05 23.04
CA ASP A 442 10.09 -11.62 22.16
C ASP A 442 9.71 -10.35 21.41
N CYS A 443 8.41 -10.20 21.12
CA CYS A 443 7.86 -9.18 20.24
C CYS A 443 6.59 -8.55 20.83
N PHE A 444 6.51 -7.22 20.77
CA PHE A 444 5.32 -6.45 21.12
C PHE A 444 4.71 -5.84 19.88
N ILE A 445 3.39 -6.02 19.71
CA ILE A 445 2.60 -5.33 18.69
C ILE A 445 1.72 -4.31 19.40
N PHE A 446 1.94 -3.02 19.15
CA PHE A 446 1.15 -1.91 19.67
C PHE A 446 0.08 -1.56 18.65
N HIS A 447 -1.19 -1.72 19.03
CA HIS A 447 -2.26 -1.79 18.05
C HIS A 447 -3.44 -0.90 18.44
N ASP A 448 -3.84 -0.02 17.53
CA ASP A 448 -5.07 0.74 17.69
C ASP A 448 -6.30 -0.15 17.45
N VAL A 449 -7.33 -0.01 18.29
CA VAL A 449 -8.51 -0.88 18.23
C VAL A 449 -9.31 -0.75 16.92
N ASP A 450 -9.14 0.35 16.20
CA ASP A 450 -9.87 0.72 14.99
C ASP A 450 -9.15 0.33 13.68
N MET A 451 -7.97 -0.29 13.74
CA MET A 451 -7.15 -0.60 12.57
C MET A 451 -7.30 -2.07 12.16
N ILE A 452 -8.07 -2.38 11.11
CA ILE A 452 -8.30 -3.77 10.69
C ILE A 452 -7.37 -4.13 9.51
N PRO A 453 -6.44 -5.12 9.65
CA PRO A 453 -5.50 -5.47 8.57
C PRO A 453 -6.22 -6.18 7.42
N GLU A 454 -6.00 -5.74 6.18
CA GLU A 454 -6.67 -6.30 4.99
C GLU A 454 -6.01 -7.61 4.52
N HIS A 455 -4.68 -7.71 4.61
CA HIS A 455 -3.93 -8.82 4.00
C HIS A 455 -3.23 -9.72 5.02
N ASP A 456 -3.43 -11.05 4.91
CA ASP A 456 -2.77 -12.04 5.78
C ASP A 456 -1.24 -12.10 5.63
N ARG A 457 -0.66 -11.53 4.56
CA ARG A 457 0.79 -11.42 4.34
C ARG A 457 1.42 -10.22 5.06
N ASN A 458 0.61 -9.39 5.74
CA ASN A 458 1.13 -8.44 6.71
C ASN A 458 1.48 -9.20 8.01
N VAL A 459 2.69 -9.76 8.04
CA VAL A 459 3.13 -10.69 9.11
C VAL A 459 3.35 -9.96 10.44
N TYR A 460 2.64 -10.34 11.50
CA TYR A 460 2.72 -9.72 12.84
C TYR A 460 3.90 -10.24 13.67
N LEU A 461 5.10 -10.05 13.15
CA LEU A 461 6.38 -10.39 13.78
C LEU A 461 7.27 -9.15 13.86
N CYS A 462 8.21 -9.14 14.80
CA CYS A 462 9.17 -8.08 14.98
C CYS A 462 10.47 -8.36 14.21
N ASP A 463 11.11 -7.32 13.69
CA ASP A 463 12.49 -7.37 13.19
C ASP A 463 13.42 -6.58 14.14
N GLU A 464 14.65 -6.33 13.70
CA GLU A 464 15.65 -5.56 14.46
C GLU A 464 15.33 -4.05 14.54
N ASN A 465 14.30 -3.59 13.84
CA ASN A 465 13.94 -2.18 13.64
C ASN A 465 12.56 -1.86 14.26
N ALA A 466 12.10 -0.62 14.09
CA ALA A 466 10.74 -0.22 14.44
C ALA A 466 9.83 -0.53 13.24
N ARG A 467 9.08 -1.63 13.30
CA ARG A 467 8.31 -2.13 12.16
C ARG A 467 6.89 -1.57 12.16
N HIS A 468 6.63 -0.59 11.30
CA HIS A 468 5.31 0.01 11.12
C HIS A 468 4.47 -0.86 10.19
N LEU A 469 3.53 -1.63 10.76
CA LEU A 469 2.69 -2.57 10.03
C LEU A 469 1.62 -1.85 9.21
N ALA A 470 1.10 -0.71 9.68
CA ALA A 470 0.06 0.08 9.03
C ALA A 470 0.61 1.06 7.97
N SER A 471 1.39 0.55 7.02
CA SER A 471 2.03 1.37 5.99
C SER A 471 1.06 2.01 5.00
N ALA A 472 -0.17 1.49 4.88
CA ALA A 472 -1.22 2.00 4.01
C ALA A 472 -2.60 1.95 4.68
N ILE A 473 -3.16 3.10 5.06
CA ILE A 473 -4.48 3.18 5.73
C ILE A 473 -5.51 3.79 4.76
N ASP A 474 -6.71 3.20 4.69
CA ASP A 474 -7.78 3.66 3.79
C ASP A 474 -8.17 5.13 4.01
N GLU A 475 -8.18 5.60 5.27
CA GLU A 475 -8.46 7.01 5.59
C GLU A 475 -7.43 7.97 4.99
N MET A 476 -6.20 7.50 4.82
CA MET A 476 -5.10 8.24 4.20
C MET A 476 -4.97 7.91 2.71
N ARG A 477 -6.02 7.34 2.10
CA ARG A 477 -6.04 6.85 0.72
C ARG A 477 -4.89 5.89 0.42
N TYR A 478 -4.55 5.02 1.38
CA TYR A 478 -3.46 4.06 1.29
C TYR A 478 -2.06 4.67 1.12
N HIS A 479 -1.86 5.90 1.59
CA HIS A 479 -0.56 6.55 1.66
C HIS A 479 -0.15 6.76 3.12
N VAL A 480 1.16 6.69 3.40
CA VAL A 480 1.70 7.09 4.69
C VAL A 480 1.59 8.61 4.86
N MET A 481 1.30 9.10 6.07
CA MET A 481 1.14 10.55 6.31
C MET A 481 2.44 11.32 6.08
N PHE A 482 3.56 10.80 6.58
CA PHE A 482 4.91 11.31 6.37
C PHE A 482 5.93 10.19 6.67
N TYR A 483 7.19 10.38 6.27
CA TYR A 483 8.20 9.32 6.27
C TYR A 483 8.46 8.68 7.64
N ASN A 484 8.48 9.47 8.71
CA ASN A 484 8.72 9.00 10.08
C ASN A 484 7.43 8.66 10.85
N TYR A 485 6.29 8.51 10.16
CA TYR A 485 5.04 8.15 10.83
C TYR A 485 5.06 6.68 11.34
N LEU A 486 4.86 6.51 12.65
CA LEU A 486 4.79 5.22 13.37
C LEU A 486 3.48 5.03 14.16
N GLY A 487 2.43 5.79 13.84
CA GLY A 487 1.11 5.63 14.47
C GLY A 487 0.39 4.35 14.05
N ALA A 488 -0.87 4.19 14.48
CA ALA A 488 -1.72 3.05 14.16
C ALA A 488 -1.22 1.69 14.71
N VAL A 489 -0.38 0.98 13.96
CA VAL A 489 0.09 -0.38 14.32
C VAL A 489 1.60 -0.50 14.17
N LEU A 490 2.29 -0.66 15.31
CA LEU A 490 3.75 -0.73 15.42
C LEU A 490 4.18 -2.06 16.04
N ALA A 491 5.13 -2.76 15.43
CA ALA A 491 5.78 -3.93 15.97
C ALA A 491 7.22 -3.60 16.41
N MET A 492 7.60 -4.01 17.61
CA MET A 492 8.93 -3.78 18.16
C MET A 492 9.38 -4.93 19.05
N SER A 493 10.63 -5.39 18.88
CA SER A 493 11.20 -6.42 19.75
C SER A 493 11.23 -5.94 21.21
N SER A 494 11.10 -6.88 22.14
CA SER A 494 11.17 -6.57 23.58
C SER A 494 12.45 -5.82 23.93
N LYS A 495 13.59 -6.26 23.40
CA LYS A 495 14.89 -5.60 23.53
C LYS A 495 14.85 -4.13 23.09
N ASN A 496 14.30 -3.84 21.91
CA ASN A 496 14.23 -2.48 21.39
C ASN A 496 13.27 -1.59 22.19
N PHE A 497 12.15 -2.14 22.64
CA PHE A 497 11.17 -1.40 23.43
C PHE A 497 11.75 -0.94 24.78
N PHE A 498 12.48 -1.82 25.47
CA PHE A 498 13.20 -1.45 26.69
C PHE A 498 14.37 -0.50 26.43
N ARG A 499 15.09 -0.67 25.32
CA ARG A 499 16.20 0.21 24.92
C ARG A 499 15.78 1.67 24.77
N ILE A 500 14.56 1.93 24.31
CA ILE A 500 14.03 3.30 24.13
C ILE A 500 13.21 3.81 25.32
N ASN A 501 13.22 3.09 26.45
CA ASN A 501 12.40 3.40 27.63
C ASN A 501 10.88 3.43 27.33
N GLY A 502 10.41 2.65 26.36
CA GLY A 502 9.00 2.58 25.96
C GLY A 502 8.40 3.91 25.47
N PHE A 503 7.06 3.99 25.53
CA PHE A 503 6.32 5.20 25.17
C PHE A 503 6.44 6.29 26.24
N SER A 504 6.15 7.52 25.84
CA SER A 504 5.93 8.62 26.78
C SER A 504 4.66 8.45 27.59
N ASN A 505 4.67 8.83 28.87
CA ASN A 505 3.48 8.81 29.72
C ASN A 505 2.75 10.16 29.80
N VAL A 506 3.24 11.22 29.16
CA VAL A 506 2.72 12.59 29.36
C VAL A 506 1.73 13.07 28.29
N TYR A 507 1.46 12.26 27.26
CA TYR A 507 0.48 12.60 26.22
C TYR A 507 -0.94 12.20 26.64
N TRP A 508 -1.67 13.15 27.22
CA TRP A 508 -3.05 12.99 27.67
C TRP A 508 -4.04 13.55 26.65
N GLY A 509 -4.48 12.71 25.72
CA GLY A 509 -5.34 13.07 24.59
C GLY A 509 -4.83 12.50 23.28
N TRP A 510 -5.27 13.05 22.15
CA TRP A 510 -4.84 12.59 20.83
C TRP A 510 -3.66 13.39 20.27
N GLY A 511 -2.64 12.67 19.77
CA GLY A 511 -1.59 13.18 18.90
C GLY A 511 -0.22 13.35 19.54
N ASN A 512 0.82 13.19 18.70
CA ASN A 512 2.24 13.36 18.98
C ASN A 512 2.89 12.28 19.87
N GLU A 513 2.15 11.31 20.43
CA GLU A 513 2.79 10.20 21.15
C GLU A 513 3.48 9.20 20.21
N ASP A 514 2.94 9.06 19.00
CA ASP A 514 3.46 8.29 17.88
C ASP A 514 4.66 8.96 17.21
N ASP A 515 4.66 10.30 17.12
CA ASP A 515 5.82 11.07 16.70
C ASP A 515 6.99 10.88 17.69
N ASP A 516 6.67 10.91 18.99
CA ASP A 516 7.64 10.78 20.07
C ASP A 516 8.34 9.41 20.08
N ILE A 517 7.57 8.32 20.00
CA ILE A 517 8.15 6.98 19.92
C ILE A 517 9.01 6.86 18.67
N SER A 518 8.62 7.48 17.54
CA SER A 518 9.45 7.50 16.34
C SER A 518 10.75 8.24 16.55
N ALA A 519 10.74 9.41 17.20
CA ALA A 519 11.96 10.15 17.50
C ALA A 519 12.90 9.35 18.42
N ARG A 520 12.36 8.69 19.46
CA ARG A 520 13.13 7.79 20.34
C ARG A 520 13.76 6.62 19.56
N THR A 521 13.02 6.03 18.61
CA THR A 521 13.56 4.93 17.81
C THR A 521 14.71 5.39 16.90
N MET A 522 14.58 6.58 16.33
CA MET A 522 15.61 7.18 15.48
C MET A 522 16.89 7.48 16.27
N GLU A 523 16.75 8.02 17.49
CA GLU A 523 17.88 8.30 18.39
C GLU A 523 18.59 7.02 18.83
N ALA A 524 17.85 5.93 19.02
CA ALA A 524 18.41 4.60 19.28
C ALA A 524 19.03 3.93 18.04
N GLY A 525 19.06 4.61 16.88
CA GLY A 525 19.66 4.10 15.65
C GLY A 525 18.85 3.04 14.92
N MET A 526 17.56 2.88 15.25
CA MET A 526 16.66 2.00 14.50
C MET A 526 16.20 2.66 13.20
N LEU A 527 15.95 1.85 12.19
CA LEU A 527 15.22 2.25 10.99
C LEU A 527 13.71 2.12 11.21
N VAL A 528 12.93 2.76 10.34
CA VAL A 528 11.51 2.46 10.18
C VAL A 528 11.39 1.34 9.14
N SER A 529 10.88 0.18 9.53
CA SER A 529 10.65 -0.96 8.64
C SER A 529 9.17 -1.02 8.26
N ARG A 530 8.83 -1.16 6.98
CA ARG A 530 7.43 -1.22 6.51
C ARG A 530 7.18 -2.38 5.56
N PRO A 531 6.07 -3.12 5.67
CA PRO A 531 5.64 -3.98 4.57
C PRO A 531 5.33 -3.13 3.32
N PRO A 532 5.43 -3.70 2.11
CA PRO A 532 4.95 -3.06 0.89
C PRO A 532 3.52 -2.52 1.06
N LEU A 533 3.20 -1.39 0.41
CA LEU A 533 1.90 -0.73 0.55
C LEU A 533 0.72 -1.62 0.16
N THR A 534 0.93 -2.59 -0.73
CA THR A 534 -0.09 -3.58 -1.13
C THR A 534 -0.44 -4.56 0.00
N LEU A 535 0.50 -4.81 0.90
CA LEU A 535 0.37 -5.79 1.98
C LEU A 535 0.05 -5.11 3.32
N GLY A 536 0.65 -3.95 3.60
CA GLY A 536 0.42 -3.16 4.81
C GLY A 536 -0.89 -2.38 4.82
N ARG A 537 -1.93 -2.88 4.13
CA ARG A 537 -3.23 -2.23 4.00
C ARG A 537 -4.09 -2.43 5.24
N TYR A 538 -4.68 -1.35 5.74
CA TYR A 538 -5.64 -1.35 6.84
C TYR A 538 -6.90 -0.57 6.48
N LYS A 539 -8.03 -1.08 6.97
CA LYS A 539 -9.29 -0.34 7.09
C LYS A 539 -9.39 0.28 8.48
N MET A 540 -9.57 1.60 8.55
CA MET A 540 -9.89 2.32 9.78
C MET A 540 -11.40 2.29 10.02
N VAL A 541 -11.84 1.74 11.16
CA VAL A 541 -13.23 1.80 11.61
C VAL A 541 -13.57 3.26 11.93
N ARG A 542 -14.58 3.82 11.27
CA ARG A 542 -14.88 5.26 11.36
C ARG A 542 -15.45 5.64 12.72
N HIS A 543 -14.95 6.73 13.28
CA HIS A 543 -15.41 7.27 14.55
C HIS A 543 -15.11 8.77 14.70
N PRO A 544 -15.77 9.47 15.63
CA PRO A 544 -15.41 10.84 15.98
C PRO A 544 -13.95 10.93 16.44
N LYS A 545 -13.18 11.86 15.88
CA LYS A 545 -11.79 12.10 16.29
C LYS A 545 -11.78 12.74 17.68
N ALA A 546 -10.88 12.27 18.54
CA ALA A 546 -10.68 12.87 19.85
C ALA A 546 -10.04 14.26 19.73
N VAL A 547 -10.21 15.09 20.76
CA VAL A 547 -9.60 16.41 20.81
C VAL A 547 -8.08 16.27 20.85
N ARG A 548 -7.38 17.03 20.00
CA ARG A 548 -5.93 17.06 19.95
C ARG A 548 -5.37 17.69 21.23
N ILE A 549 -4.26 17.17 21.72
CA ILE A 549 -3.55 17.74 22.87
C ILE A 549 -3.14 19.18 22.57
N GLU A 550 -3.55 20.10 23.44
CA GLU A 550 -3.09 21.49 23.39
C GLU A 550 -1.58 21.54 23.64
N GLY A 551 -0.83 22.22 22.76
CA GLY A 551 0.62 22.26 22.85
C GLY A 551 1.34 20.93 22.52
N GLY A 552 0.67 19.96 21.90
CA GLY A 552 1.27 18.65 21.58
C GLY A 552 2.58 18.73 20.80
N TYR A 553 2.71 19.68 19.86
CA TYR A 553 3.99 19.92 19.17
C TYR A 553 5.06 20.48 20.10
N THR A 554 4.72 21.34 21.06
CA THR A 554 5.68 21.84 22.05
C THR A 554 6.16 20.71 22.96
N HIS A 555 5.27 19.79 23.35
CA HIS A 555 5.63 18.59 24.10
C HIS A 555 6.57 17.70 23.28
N PHE A 556 6.25 17.50 22.00
CA PHE A 556 7.09 16.75 21.08
C PHE A 556 8.46 17.41 20.92
N MET A 557 8.54 18.73 20.75
CA MET A 557 9.82 19.44 20.66
C MET A 557 10.70 19.26 21.90
N ALA A 558 10.12 18.97 23.07
CA ALA A 558 10.86 18.69 24.29
C ALA A 558 11.25 17.21 24.45
N TRP A 559 10.93 16.33 23.49
CA TRP A 559 11.03 14.87 23.66
C TRP A 559 12.43 14.40 24.12
N ARG A 560 13.50 14.99 23.57
CA ARG A 560 14.89 14.63 23.90
C ARG A 560 15.25 14.95 25.35
N ALA A 561 14.71 16.03 25.92
CA ALA A 561 14.94 16.38 27.32
C ALA A 561 14.21 15.45 28.31
N ARG A 562 13.12 14.81 27.88
CA ARG A 562 12.27 13.96 28.74
C ARG A 562 12.55 12.48 28.65
N HIS A 563 12.96 11.93 27.50
CA HIS A 563 12.82 10.48 27.27
C HIS A 563 13.64 9.58 28.22
N TYR A 564 14.70 10.12 28.84
CA TYR A 564 15.46 9.43 29.88
C TYR A 564 14.73 9.37 31.24
N GLU A 565 13.81 10.28 31.51
CA GLU A 565 13.03 10.35 32.76
C GLU A 565 11.55 9.97 32.59
N ASP A 566 11.02 10.07 31.37
CA ASP A 566 9.63 9.80 31.02
C ASP A 566 9.55 8.55 30.13
N GLY A 567 9.01 7.48 30.69
CA GLY A 567 8.78 6.23 29.99
C GLY A 567 8.49 5.07 30.94
N LEU A 568 8.95 3.87 30.59
CA LEU A 568 8.80 2.67 31.43
C LEU A 568 9.41 2.87 32.82
N ASN A 569 10.57 3.51 32.91
CA ASN A 569 11.24 3.78 34.18
C ASN A 569 10.47 4.74 35.12
N ALA A 570 9.53 5.51 34.57
CA ALA A 570 8.69 6.44 35.32
C ALA A 570 7.44 5.76 35.90
N LEU A 571 7.09 4.53 35.46
CA LEU A 571 5.93 3.79 35.95
C LEU A 571 6.15 3.22 37.36
N ARG A 572 6.04 4.10 38.36
CA ARG A 572 6.09 3.75 39.79
C ARG A 572 4.74 3.22 40.30
N LYS A 573 4.73 2.62 41.49
CA LYS A 573 3.54 2.02 42.16
C LYS A 573 2.30 2.94 42.22
N ASN A 574 2.48 4.26 42.21
CA ASN A 574 1.41 5.27 42.26
C ASN A 574 1.07 5.89 40.90
N SER A 575 1.65 5.38 39.80
CA SER A 575 1.39 5.86 38.43
C SER A 575 0.05 5.35 37.90
N TYR A 576 -0.34 4.14 38.29
CA TYR A 576 -1.60 3.52 37.90
C TYR A 576 -2.06 2.56 39.01
N THR A 577 -3.36 2.28 39.05
CA THR A 577 -3.92 1.20 39.85
C THR A 577 -4.61 0.19 38.94
N ILE A 578 -4.40 -1.09 39.22
CA ILE A 578 -5.11 -2.17 38.53
C ILE A 578 -6.50 -2.28 39.14
N VAL A 579 -7.53 -2.10 38.31
CA VAL A 579 -8.93 -2.29 38.68
C VAL A 579 -9.31 -3.76 38.54
N SER A 580 -8.90 -4.39 37.43
CA SER A 580 -9.12 -5.82 37.21
C SER A 580 -8.06 -6.41 36.27
N ARG A 581 -7.81 -7.72 36.42
CA ARG A 581 -7.09 -8.56 35.46
C ARG A 581 -7.92 -9.81 35.22
N GLN A 582 -8.42 -10.01 34.01
CA GLN A 582 -9.30 -11.13 33.69
C GLN A 582 -8.88 -11.80 32.39
N ALA A 583 -8.76 -13.13 32.42
CA ALA A 583 -8.52 -13.94 31.24
C ALA A 583 -9.86 -14.23 30.55
N MET A 584 -10.27 -13.37 29.61
CA MET A 584 -11.48 -13.57 28.79
C MET A 584 -11.21 -14.64 27.72
N PRO A 585 -12.24 -15.25 27.10
CA PRO A 585 -12.01 -16.30 26.11
C PRO A 585 -11.18 -15.83 24.90
N LEU A 586 -11.34 -14.57 24.48
CA LEU A 586 -10.68 -14.01 23.29
C LEU A 586 -9.53 -13.03 23.60
N TYR A 587 -9.37 -12.58 24.84
CA TYR A 587 -8.30 -11.64 25.20
C TYR A 587 -8.06 -11.62 26.71
N THR A 588 -6.96 -11.04 27.14
CA THR A 588 -6.72 -10.71 28.56
C THR A 588 -7.12 -9.25 28.78
N ASN A 589 -8.15 -9.00 29.59
CA ASN A 589 -8.53 -7.65 30.00
C ASN A 589 -7.64 -7.19 31.15
N ILE A 590 -7.07 -6.00 31.01
CA ILE A 590 -6.33 -5.32 32.08
C ILE A 590 -6.95 -3.93 32.23
N SER A 591 -7.93 -3.81 33.13
CA SER A 591 -8.56 -2.53 33.43
C SER A 591 -7.72 -1.76 34.45
N VAL A 592 -7.37 -0.52 34.12
CA VAL A 592 -6.46 0.30 34.92
C VAL A 592 -7.00 1.71 35.11
N ARG A 593 -6.70 2.33 36.25
CA ARG A 593 -6.90 3.77 36.46
C ARG A 593 -5.54 4.44 36.44
N LEU A 594 -5.36 5.41 35.55
CA LEU A 594 -4.09 6.12 35.39
C LEU A 594 -4.05 7.38 36.27
N SER A 595 -2.86 7.80 36.68
CA SER A 595 -2.67 8.97 37.53
C SER A 595 -2.18 10.18 36.73
N LEU A 596 -3.12 11.04 36.31
CA LEU A 596 -2.83 12.26 35.54
C LEU A 596 -1.86 13.20 36.28
N SER A 597 -2.05 13.42 37.58
CA SER A 597 -1.24 14.36 38.37
C SER A 597 0.24 13.99 38.49
N ARG A 598 0.59 12.73 38.22
CA ARG A 598 1.97 12.24 38.30
C ARG A 598 2.74 12.35 36.99
N HIS A 599 2.04 12.37 35.86
CA HIS A 599 2.62 12.28 34.52
C HIS A 599 2.22 13.47 33.68
N GLN A 600 2.63 14.66 34.10
CA GLN A 600 2.42 15.91 33.36
C GLN A 600 3.72 16.42 32.78
N MET A 601 3.62 17.25 31.75
CA MET A 601 4.78 17.96 31.23
C MET A 601 5.37 18.90 32.28
N LYS A 602 6.68 18.75 32.55
CA LYS A 602 7.44 19.64 33.44
C LYS A 602 7.94 20.87 32.67
N GLN A 603 7.94 22.03 33.32
CA GLN A 603 8.50 23.27 32.75
C GLN A 603 9.99 23.17 32.41
N GLU A 604 10.76 22.41 33.19
CA GLU A 604 12.18 22.17 32.91
C GLU A 604 12.42 21.47 31.57
N TRP A 605 11.55 20.55 31.16
CA TRP A 605 11.67 19.90 29.85
C TRP A 605 11.33 20.87 28.72
N LEU A 606 10.33 21.73 28.92
CA LEU A 606 9.91 22.73 27.94
C LEU A 606 10.96 23.82 27.70
N SER A 607 11.89 24.05 28.63
CA SER A 607 13.00 24.99 28.41
C SER A 607 14.14 24.39 27.58
N LYS A 608 14.14 23.07 27.33
CA LYS A 608 15.16 22.31 26.59
C LYS A 608 14.54 21.67 25.34
N THR A 609 14.06 22.50 24.43
CA THR A 609 13.44 22.03 23.17
C THR A 609 14.48 21.83 22.06
N ASP A 610 14.16 20.93 21.14
CA ASP A 610 14.93 20.72 19.94
C ASP A 610 14.90 21.93 19.00
N SER A 611 15.88 21.99 18.11
CA SER A 611 15.91 23.05 17.10
C SER A 611 14.80 22.86 16.06
N VAL A 612 14.32 23.96 15.49
CA VAL A 612 13.43 23.94 14.32
C VAL A 612 14.06 23.16 13.15
N TRP A 613 15.39 23.18 13.01
CA TRP A 613 16.10 22.39 12.01
C TRP A 613 15.93 20.89 12.21
N TRP A 614 16.02 20.41 13.45
CA TRP A 614 15.77 19.01 13.77
C TRP A 614 14.31 18.65 13.46
N PHE A 615 13.35 19.50 13.84
CA PHE A 615 11.93 19.30 13.54
C PHE A 615 11.66 19.17 12.04
N LEU A 616 12.22 20.08 11.23
CA LEU A 616 12.07 20.03 9.78
C LEU A 616 12.69 18.76 9.20
N ARG A 617 13.87 18.36 9.65
CA ARG A 617 14.51 17.10 9.24
C ARG A 617 13.71 15.87 9.67
N PHE A 618 12.97 15.94 10.77
CA PHE A 618 12.13 14.84 11.24
C PHE A 618 10.85 14.69 10.38
N TYR A 619 10.14 15.76 10.07
CA TYR A 619 8.89 15.66 9.28
C TYR A 619 9.11 15.63 7.76
N TYR A 620 10.21 16.22 7.29
CA TYR A 620 10.56 16.34 5.88
C TYR A 620 11.99 15.80 5.63
N PRO A 621 12.22 14.49 5.93
CA PRO A 621 13.52 13.86 5.78
C PRO A 621 13.89 13.54 4.34
#